data_AF-A0A2C6KW80-F1
#
_entry.id   AF-A0A2C6KW80-F1
#
_cell.length_a   1.000
_cell.length_b   1.000
_cell.length_c   1.000
_cell.angle_alpha   90.00
_cell.angle_beta   90.00
_cell.angle_gamma   90.00
#
_symmetry.space_group_name_H-M   'P 1'
#
loop_
_entity.id
_entity.type
_entity.pdbx_description
1 polymer ?
#
loop_
_entity_poly.entity_id
_entity_poly.type
_entity_poly.pdbx_seq_one_letter_code
_entity_poly.pdbx_strand_id
1 'polypeptide(L)'
;MTQIRDAPSISRSSCGGPWICWEGKSGENTAQSRRRSLPPFPLIHDKGTFDVFYLLRTPEIYVRRIWGLLAPGGMLFLTSCNCTRSELEELFRARESETEQLFEVADELRHKTFKFGGVEGQVVTSLMFRRVGRSIDRSSA
;
A
#
# COMPACT_ATOMS: atom_id res chain seq x y z
N MET A 1 -48.80 13.08 35.13
CA MET A 1 -47.34 12.92 34.97
C MET A 1 -47.12 11.48 34.52
N THR A 2 -47.14 11.26 33.21
CA THR A 2 -47.03 9.92 32.60
C THR A 2 -46.28 10.12 31.28
N GLN A 3 -45.04 9.66 31.22
CA GLN A 3 -44.17 9.88 30.07
C GLN A 3 -44.54 8.93 28.93
N ILE A 4 -44.68 9.52 27.74
CA ILE A 4 -44.81 8.85 26.45
C ILE A 4 -43.43 8.27 26.11
N ARG A 5 -43.36 6.97 25.82
CA ARG A 5 -42.14 6.30 25.35
C ARG A 5 -42.04 6.52 23.84
N ASP A 6 -40.95 7.15 23.39
CA ASP A 6 -40.69 7.44 21.99
C ASP A 6 -40.44 6.18 21.16
N ALA A 7 -40.94 6.21 19.93
CA ALA A 7 -40.80 5.17 18.91
C ALA A 7 -39.39 5.17 18.29
N PRO A 8 -38.89 4.02 17.79
CA PRO A 8 -37.60 3.96 17.14
C PRO A 8 -37.61 4.69 15.79
N SER A 9 -36.62 5.56 15.58
CA SER A 9 -36.46 6.32 14.34
C SER A 9 -35.94 5.44 13.21
N ILE A 10 -36.67 5.42 12.10
CA ILE A 10 -36.25 4.85 10.82
C ILE A 10 -35.40 5.90 10.10
N SER A 11 -34.14 5.59 9.79
CA SER A 11 -33.37 6.36 8.80
C SER A 11 -33.28 5.58 7.48
N ARG A 12 -33.64 6.26 6.39
CA ARG A 12 -33.54 5.74 5.02
C ARG A 12 -32.10 5.92 4.51
N SER A 13 -31.56 4.83 3.96
CA SER A 13 -30.31 4.77 3.22
C SER A 13 -30.43 5.48 1.87
N SER A 14 -29.40 6.25 1.48
CA SER A 14 -29.30 6.87 0.15
C SER A 14 -27.84 7.01 -0.30
N CYS A 15 -27.16 5.89 -0.57
CA CYS A 15 -25.89 5.90 -1.30
C CYS A 15 -25.83 4.71 -2.27
N GLY A 16 -26.26 4.92 -3.52
CA GLY A 16 -26.16 3.95 -4.61
C GLY A 16 -24.79 4.00 -5.30
N GLY A 17 -23.79 3.32 -4.74
CA GLY A 17 -22.49 3.07 -5.38
C GLY A 17 -21.84 1.79 -4.81
N PRO A 18 -20.84 1.21 -5.48
CA PRO A 18 -20.23 -0.07 -5.09
C PRO A 18 -19.22 0.14 -3.95
N TRP A 19 -19.63 0.86 -2.91
CA TRP A 19 -18.83 1.08 -1.72
C TRP A 19 -19.19 0.01 -0.71
N ILE A 20 -18.18 -0.73 -0.23
CA ILE A 20 -18.35 -1.66 0.87
C ILE A 20 -18.60 -0.81 2.13
N CYS A 21 -19.87 -0.67 2.50
CA CYS A 21 -20.27 -0.04 3.74
C CYS A 21 -20.06 -1.04 4.90
N TRP A 22 -19.21 -0.69 5.86
CA TRP A 22 -19.06 -1.48 7.10
C TRP A 22 -20.22 -1.15 8.04
N GLU A 23 -21.31 -1.92 7.98
CA GLU A 23 -22.31 -1.94 9.05
C GLU A 23 -21.82 -2.87 10.17
N GLY A 24 -21.31 -2.26 11.25
CA GLY A 24 -20.99 -2.99 12.48
C GLY A 24 -22.28 -3.41 13.19
N LYS A 25 -22.72 -4.66 12.99
CA LYS A 25 -23.67 -5.30 13.90
C LYS A 25 -22.91 -5.98 15.02
N SER A 26 -23.01 -5.42 16.22
CA SER A 26 -22.62 -6.08 17.46
C SER A 26 -23.58 -7.25 17.73
N GLY A 27 -23.10 -8.49 17.57
CA GLY A 27 -23.88 -9.68 17.89
C GLY A 27 -23.12 -10.98 17.62
N GLU A 28 -22.70 -11.60 18.72
CA GLU A 28 -22.44 -13.04 18.93
C GLU A 28 -21.15 -13.71 18.41
N ASN A 29 -20.67 -14.58 19.30
CA ASN A 29 -19.40 -15.29 19.31
C ASN A 29 -19.27 -16.28 18.15
N THR A 30 -18.37 -16.00 17.22
CA THR A 30 -17.62 -17.05 16.52
C THR A 30 -16.25 -16.47 16.16
N ALA A 31 -15.24 -16.79 16.96
CA ALA A 31 -13.85 -16.36 16.79
C ALA A 31 -13.18 -17.07 15.59
N GLN A 32 -13.81 -16.99 14.42
CA GLN A 32 -13.23 -17.36 13.15
C GLN A 32 -13.81 -16.42 12.09
N SER A 33 -13.53 -15.13 12.28
CA SER A 33 -13.73 -14.16 11.21
C SER A 33 -12.92 -14.63 10.01
N ARG A 34 -13.58 -15.17 8.98
CA ARG A 34 -12.96 -15.34 7.66
C ARG A 34 -12.32 -13.99 7.34
N ARG A 35 -10.99 -13.89 7.43
CA ARG A 35 -10.26 -12.76 6.88
C ARG A 35 -10.61 -12.78 5.40
N ARG A 36 -11.57 -11.96 4.98
CA ARG A 36 -11.88 -11.79 3.56
C ARG A 36 -10.56 -11.37 2.93
N SER A 37 -9.99 -12.23 2.08
CA SER A 37 -8.79 -11.89 1.33
C SER A 37 -9.10 -10.63 0.55
N LEU A 38 -8.37 -9.55 0.81
CA LEU A 38 -8.51 -8.34 0.02
C LEU A 38 -8.18 -8.67 -1.43
N PRO A 39 -8.90 -8.10 -2.40
CA PRO A 39 -8.49 -8.21 -3.79
C PRO A 39 -7.11 -7.55 -3.96
N PRO A 40 -6.32 -7.96 -4.96
CA PRO A 40 -5.08 -7.27 -5.29
C PRO A 40 -5.38 -5.86 -5.80
N PHE A 41 -4.52 -4.91 -5.46
CA PHE A 41 -4.68 -3.49 -5.78
C PHE A 41 -3.97 -3.15 -7.09
N PRO A 42 -4.62 -2.46 -8.05
CA PRO A 42 -3.95 -2.04 -9.29
C PRO A 42 -2.95 -0.90 -9.07
N LEU A 43 -3.17 -0.08 -8.04
CA LEU A 43 -2.34 1.06 -7.66
C LEU A 43 -2.24 1.14 -6.14
N ILE A 44 -1.03 1.34 -5.64
CA ILE A 44 -0.76 1.71 -4.24
C ILE A 44 -0.01 3.03 -4.26
N HIS A 45 -0.41 3.96 -3.40
CA HIS A 45 0.33 5.18 -3.14
C HIS A 45 0.82 5.17 -1.70
N ASP A 46 2.11 5.35 -1.50
CA ASP A 46 2.71 5.43 -0.17
C ASP A 46 3.54 6.70 -0.01
N LYS A 47 3.29 7.39 1.09
CA LYS A 47 4.04 8.55 1.54
C LYS A 47 4.39 8.36 3.01
N GLY A 48 5.56 7.76 3.25
CA GLY A 48 6.13 7.62 4.60
C GLY A 48 6.01 6.25 5.28
N THR A 49 5.21 5.30 4.79
CA THR A 49 5.14 3.97 5.43
C THR A 49 6.43 3.21 5.20
N PHE A 50 6.93 3.21 3.95
CA PHE A 50 8.25 2.68 3.61
C PHE A 50 9.37 3.25 4.51
N ASP A 51 9.34 4.55 4.80
CA ASP A 51 10.36 5.22 5.61
C ASP A 51 10.49 4.60 7.01
N VAL A 52 9.38 4.10 7.59
CA VAL A 52 9.41 3.39 8.87
C VAL A 52 10.23 2.10 8.75
N PHE A 53 9.98 1.30 7.70
CA PHE A 53 10.73 0.05 7.47
C PHE A 53 12.20 0.31 7.15
N TYR A 54 12.48 1.38 6.42
CA TYR A 54 13.83 1.81 6.11
C TYR A 54 14.61 2.18 7.39
N LEU A 55 14.01 3.00 8.26
CA LEU A 55 14.61 3.38 9.54
C LEU A 55 14.76 2.20 10.51
N LEU A 56 13.83 1.23 10.47
CA LEU A 56 13.92 -0.02 11.22
C LEU A 56 14.87 -1.05 10.59
N ARG A 57 15.56 -0.71 9.49
CA ARG A 57 16.51 -1.59 8.78
C ARG A 57 15.90 -2.91 8.32
N THR A 58 14.63 -2.89 7.92
CA THR A 58 13.90 -4.03 7.35
C THR A 58 13.12 -3.69 6.06
N PRO A 59 13.70 -2.93 5.11
CA PRO A 59 12.99 -2.51 3.88
C PRO A 59 12.52 -3.68 3.01
N GLU A 60 13.21 -4.82 3.03
CA GLU A 60 12.87 -6.02 2.28
C GLU A 60 11.50 -6.60 2.69
N ILE A 61 11.09 -6.44 3.95
CA ILE A 61 9.77 -6.86 4.42
C ILE A 61 8.71 -6.00 3.72
N TYR A 62 8.92 -4.69 3.66
CA TYR A 62 8.00 -3.79 2.98
C TYR A 62 7.86 -4.14 1.49
N VAL A 63 8.98 -4.28 0.79
CA VAL A 63 9.01 -4.59 -0.65
C VAL A 63 8.20 -5.85 -0.96
N ARG A 64 8.42 -6.93 -0.20
CA ARG A 64 7.67 -8.19 -0.34
C ARG A 64 6.18 -8.04 -0.07
N ARG A 65 5.80 -7.28 0.96
CA ARG A 65 4.39 -7.05 1.33
C ARG A 65 3.66 -6.26 0.24
N ILE A 66 4.26 -5.19 -0.26
CA ILE A 66 3.68 -4.39 -1.34
C ILE A 66 3.54 -5.21 -2.63
N TRP A 67 4.54 -6.00 -2.98
CA TRP A 67 4.46 -6.88 -4.16
C TRP A 67 3.27 -7.83 -4.10
N GLY A 68 3.03 -8.44 -2.93
CA GLY A 68 1.90 -9.35 -2.72
C GLY A 68 0.54 -8.66 -2.71
N LEU A 69 0.49 -7.37 -2.40
CA LEU A 69 -0.74 -6.57 -2.40
C LEU A 69 -1.11 -6.05 -3.79
N LEU A 70 -0.14 -5.80 -4.67
CA LEU A 70 -0.40 -5.30 -6.02
C LEU A 70 -1.02 -6.37 -6.91
N ALA A 71 -1.81 -5.99 -7.91
CA ALA A 71 -2.18 -6.86 -9.02
C ALA A 71 -0.95 -7.11 -9.92
N PRO A 72 -0.89 -8.20 -10.71
CA PRO A 72 0.12 -8.36 -11.75
C PRO A 72 0.15 -7.12 -12.66
N GLY A 73 1.35 -6.53 -12.85
CA GLY A 73 1.51 -5.28 -13.60
C GLY A 73 1.00 -4.01 -12.89
N GLY A 74 0.53 -4.13 -11.65
CA GLY A 74 0.09 -2.99 -10.83
C GLY A 74 1.25 -2.06 -10.45
N MET A 75 0.90 -0.84 -10.03
CA MET A 75 1.86 0.23 -9.77
C MET A 75 1.94 0.60 -8.29
N LEU A 76 3.16 0.84 -7.80
CA LEU A 76 3.43 1.51 -6.54
C LEU A 76 3.93 2.91 -6.84
N PHE A 77 3.28 3.94 -6.32
CA PHE A 77 3.82 5.29 -6.30
C PHE A 77 4.34 5.60 -4.89
N LEU A 78 5.65 5.53 -4.72
CA LEU A 78 6.34 5.66 -3.44
C LEU A 78 7.00 7.03 -3.32
N THR A 79 6.75 7.73 -2.22
CA THR A 79 7.46 8.94 -1.81
C THR A 79 8.19 8.69 -0.49
N SER A 80 9.50 8.97 -0.47
CA SER A 80 10.37 8.82 0.70
C SER A 80 11.18 10.09 0.95
N CYS A 81 11.41 10.42 2.22
CA CYS A 81 12.35 11.48 2.64
C CYS A 81 13.70 10.94 3.13
N ASN A 82 13.84 9.61 3.28
CA ASN A 82 15.05 8.99 3.83
C ASN A 82 15.91 8.28 2.78
N CYS A 83 15.42 8.16 1.53
CA CYS A 83 16.17 7.54 0.45
C CYS A 83 16.30 8.47 -0.76
N THR A 84 17.49 8.43 -1.36
CA THR A 84 17.77 8.91 -2.70
C THR A 84 17.13 7.99 -3.75
N ARG A 85 17.05 8.47 -4.99
CA ARG A 85 16.62 7.65 -6.14
C ARG A 85 17.42 6.36 -6.25
N SER A 86 18.75 6.42 -6.22
CA SER A 86 19.60 5.24 -6.40
C SER A 86 19.41 4.20 -5.30
N GLU A 87 19.23 4.64 -4.04
CA GLU A 87 18.95 3.73 -2.93
C GLU A 87 17.60 3.02 -3.10
N LEU A 88 16.55 3.75 -3.51
CA LEU A 88 15.26 3.14 -3.81
C LEU A 88 15.35 2.15 -4.98
N GLU A 89 16.08 2.51 -6.05
CA GLU A 89 16.29 1.62 -7.19
C GLU A 89 17.01 0.33 -6.79
N GLU A 90 18.06 0.43 -5.96
CA GLU A 90 18.82 -0.74 -5.47
C GLU A 90 17.92 -1.66 -4.63
N LEU A 91 17.18 -1.09 -3.68
CA LEU A 91 16.27 -1.84 -2.80
C LEU A 91 15.16 -2.56 -3.58
N PHE A 92 14.58 -1.91 -4.60
CA PHE A 92 13.49 -2.48 -5.39
C PHE A 92 13.98 -3.36 -6.56
N ARG A 93 15.27 -3.28 -6.92
CA ARG A 93 15.94 -4.23 -7.82
C ARG A 93 16.22 -5.57 -7.13
N ALA A 94 16.26 -5.61 -5.80
CA ALA A 94 16.50 -6.83 -5.03
C ALA A 94 15.56 -7.97 -5.48
N ARG A 95 16.17 -9.12 -5.72
CA ARG A 95 15.51 -10.29 -6.32
C ARG A 95 15.11 -11.30 -5.24
N GLU A 96 13.98 -12.00 -5.43
CA GLU A 96 13.61 -13.14 -4.55
C GLU A 96 14.57 -14.33 -4.73
N SER A 97 15.11 -14.48 -5.95
CA SER A 97 16.07 -15.51 -6.36
C SER A 97 17.06 -14.91 -7.36
N GLU A 98 18.13 -15.62 -7.74
CA GLU A 98 19.08 -15.13 -8.76
C GLU A 98 18.41 -14.70 -10.08
N THR A 99 17.19 -15.17 -10.36
CA THR A 99 16.52 -15.01 -11.65
C THR A 99 15.29 -14.09 -11.66
N GLU A 100 14.72 -13.68 -10.53
CA GLU A 100 13.41 -12.98 -10.52
C GLU A 100 13.43 -11.60 -9.85
N GLN A 101 13.29 -10.57 -10.67
CA GLN A 101 13.08 -9.18 -10.26
C GLN A 101 11.60 -8.96 -9.89
N LEU A 102 11.35 -8.26 -8.77
CA LEU A 102 10.00 -7.98 -8.27
C LEU A 102 9.40 -6.69 -8.82
N PHE A 103 10.24 -5.68 -9.03
CA PHE A 103 9.82 -4.36 -9.48
C PHE A 103 10.77 -3.79 -10.52
N GLU A 104 10.21 -3.00 -11.43
CA GLU A 104 10.98 -2.11 -12.30
C GLU A 104 10.53 -0.67 -12.05
N VAL A 105 11.41 0.29 -12.32
CA VAL A 105 11.07 1.71 -12.27
C VAL A 105 10.28 2.05 -13.53
N ALA A 106 9.06 2.58 -13.35
CA ALA A 106 8.20 3.04 -14.42
C ALA A 106 8.37 4.54 -14.69
N ASP A 107 8.47 5.35 -13.64
CA ASP A 107 8.60 6.82 -13.75
C ASP A 107 9.15 7.46 -12.46
N GLU A 108 9.46 8.75 -12.50
CA GLU A 108 9.86 9.57 -11.36
C GLU A 108 9.09 10.89 -11.35
N LEU A 109 8.49 11.23 -10.19
CA LEU A 109 8.03 12.58 -9.96
C LEU A 109 9.19 13.42 -9.42
N ARG A 110 9.70 14.34 -10.27
CA ARG A 110 10.79 15.24 -9.90
C ARG A 110 10.29 16.35 -8.98
N HIS A 111 10.94 16.48 -7.83
CA HIS A 111 10.72 17.56 -6.88
C HIS A 111 11.70 18.71 -7.09
N LYS A 112 11.40 19.87 -6.51
CA LYS A 112 12.32 21.01 -6.49
C LYS A 112 13.63 20.60 -5.82
N THR A 113 14.73 20.87 -6.50
CA THR A 113 16.08 20.67 -5.99
C THR A 113 16.58 21.91 -5.27
N PHE A 114 17.47 21.73 -4.31
CA PHE A 114 18.23 22.81 -3.70
C PHE A 114 19.72 22.48 -3.78
N LYS A 115 20.55 23.53 -3.93
CA LYS A 115 22.01 23.39 -4.00
C LYS A 115 22.63 23.89 -2.71
N PHE A 116 23.47 23.07 -2.09
CA PHE A 116 24.25 23.46 -0.93
C PHE A 116 25.70 22.99 -1.12
N GLY A 117 26.66 23.91 -1.05
CA GLY A 117 28.08 23.58 -1.23
C GLY A 117 28.44 22.94 -2.58
N GLY A 118 27.65 23.18 -3.64
CA GLY A 118 27.86 22.59 -4.97
C GLY A 118 27.19 21.23 -5.19
N VAL A 119 26.57 20.65 -4.15
CA VAL A 119 25.80 19.41 -4.25
C VAL A 119 24.32 19.74 -4.39
N GLU A 120 23.66 19.12 -5.37
CA GLU A 120 22.22 19.27 -5.63
C GLU A 120 21.45 18.12 -4.98
N GLY A 121 20.45 18.44 -4.15
CA GLY A 121 19.63 17.47 -3.43
C GLY A 121 18.13 17.78 -3.52
N GLN A 122 17.31 16.78 -3.21
CA GLN A 122 15.85 16.92 -3.06
C GLN A 122 15.45 16.62 -1.61
N VAL A 123 14.37 17.25 -1.15
CA VAL A 123 13.82 17.00 0.20
C VAL A 123 13.16 15.62 0.28
N VAL A 124 12.61 15.16 -0.85
CA VAL A 124 11.94 13.87 -1.00
C VAL A 124 12.23 13.29 -2.38
N THR A 125 12.21 11.97 -2.48
CA THR A 125 12.28 11.21 -3.73
C THR A 125 10.93 10.54 -3.96
N SER A 126 10.36 10.69 -5.15
CA SER A 126 9.11 10.00 -5.53
C SER A 126 9.29 9.16 -6.80
N LEU A 127 9.23 7.84 -6.66
CA LEU A 127 9.35 6.90 -7.77
C LEU A 127 8.07 6.10 -7.97
N MET A 128 7.75 5.84 -9.23
CA MET A 128 6.73 4.89 -9.62
C MET A 128 7.40 3.57 -9.98
N PHE A 129 6.99 2.49 -9.33
CA PHE A 129 7.43 1.13 -9.60
C PHE A 129 6.29 0.32 -10.20
N ARG A 130 6.59 -0.48 -11.23
CA ARG A 130 5.67 -1.47 -11.78
C ARG A 130 6.02 -2.84 -11.21
N ARG A 131 5.01 -3.56 -10.71
CA ARG A 131 5.15 -4.96 -10.30
C ARG A 131 5.49 -5.81 -11.52
N VAL A 132 6.59 -6.54 -11.43
CA VAL A 132 7.03 -7.55 -12.39
C VAL A 132 7.23 -8.90 -11.68
N GLY A 133 7.46 -9.97 -12.45
CA GLY A 133 7.55 -11.33 -11.93
C GLY A 133 6.19 -12.05 -11.88
N ARG A 134 6.23 -13.38 -11.95
CA ARG A 134 5.01 -14.20 -11.94
C ARG A 134 4.42 -14.23 -10.53
N SER A 135 3.10 -14.13 -10.42
CA SER A 135 2.43 -14.48 -9.16
C SER A 135 2.68 -15.96 -8.89
N ILE A 136 3.34 -16.28 -7.77
CA ILE A 136 3.38 -17.66 -7.28
C ILE A 136 1.96 -17.98 -6.86
N ASP A 137 1.26 -18.75 -7.69
CA ASP A 137 -0.04 -19.29 -7.32
C ASP A 137 0.20 -20.28 -6.17
N ARG A 138 -0.30 -19.95 -4.98
CA ARG A 138 -0.20 -20.81 -3.79
C ARG A 138 -1.32 -21.86 -3.76
N SER A 139 -1.94 -22.15 -4.89
CA SER A 139 -3.04 -23.12 -5.02
C SER A 139 -2.58 -24.57 -5.23
N SER A 140 -1.27 -24.82 -5.36
CA SER A 140 -0.72 -26.16 -5.67
C SER A 140 0.23 -26.72 -4.60
N ALA A 141 -0.04 -26.47 -3.32
CA ALA A 141 0.59 -27.16 -2.19
C ALA A 141 -0.45 -27.85 -1.32
#